data_AF-A0A377I1M8-F1
#
_entry.id   AF-A0A377I1M8-F1
#
_cell.length_a   1.000
_cell.length_b   1.000
_cell.length_c   1.000
_cell.angle_alpha   90.00
_cell.angle_beta   90.00
_cell.angle_gamma   90.00
#
_symmetry.space_group_name_H-M   'P 1'
#
loop_
_entity.id
_entity.type
_entity.pdbx_description
1 polymer ?
#
loop_
_entity_poly.entity_id
_entity_poly.type
_entity_poly.pdbx_seq_one_letter_code
_entity_poly.pdbx_strand_id
1 'polypeptide(L)'
;MTSKKHQKQTLRQRIAHALTDRKILHFRYDAHLRQQVYKRLNALQKLLINRISAIGVEALPAKKLDKLLTELQTEIAKTYQETTAYTQDELSGFLSLEAAKISQLYNDEIGFDLFNDVPKERIKAMKNVAVIEGQPLSAWWNKQRADLAFKFEGIIRTGVAEGKQNGQLATEVRELMSVSRRTAETLVITAVAKVADTAHEALRDANLDILQGEEHLSTLDMRTSTICQVRDGKRWDLDKKPIGHKILYKRPPLHPRCRSILQLVTKSWEELGVQGMDEMPTSTRASMNGQVDERINYESWLHSKTHEEREQVLGKGKADLWERGVITFSDMLDQSGRALTLRELQDDQLVSWLPNSKYHAIQKAVEKLPHFAEMQEKYGLTEEEGVALYAYTTNLYKNINPKMREGNLTKKDLGFISVVEQGLSKLPIFEGKVYRYVDIDAKYLRKYQMGEIVTEAAFTSSSVKEKVKGFDGYVKFVILSKNGKRIYNLSKYPYQYEILFGENTKFKVISIGYDHKSNKREIQLEEIVE
;
A
#
# COMPACT_ATOMS: atom_id res chain seq x y z
N MET A 1 35.09 -16.56 14.86
CA MET A 1 33.73 -17.14 14.79
C MET A 1 33.13 -17.13 16.17
N THR A 2 32.44 -16.05 16.53
CA THR A 2 31.71 -15.92 17.80
C THR A 2 30.32 -16.50 17.61
N SER A 3 30.06 -17.63 18.28
CA SER A 3 28.75 -18.27 18.36
C SER A 3 27.72 -17.26 18.89
N LYS A 4 26.79 -16.81 18.05
CA LYS A 4 25.61 -16.06 18.48
C LYS A 4 24.77 -17.01 19.33
N LYS A 5 24.82 -16.86 20.66
CA LYS A 5 23.83 -17.46 21.58
C LYS A 5 22.43 -17.12 21.06
N HIS A 6 21.64 -18.12 20.68
CA HIS A 6 20.22 -17.93 20.39
C HIS A 6 19.54 -17.36 21.64
N GLN A 7 19.08 -16.11 21.56
CA GLN A 7 18.36 -15.43 22.63
C GLN A 7 17.00 -16.11 22.78
N LYS A 8 16.63 -16.53 24.01
CA LYS A 8 15.38 -17.24 24.29
C LYS A 8 14.18 -16.33 23.99
N GLN A 9 13.16 -16.85 23.30
CA GLN A 9 11.96 -16.08 22.98
C GLN A 9 11.25 -15.63 24.25
N THR A 10 10.84 -14.38 24.30
CA THR A 10 10.07 -13.87 25.42
C THR A 10 8.57 -14.15 25.33
N LEU A 11 7.83 -13.93 26.43
CA LEU A 11 6.40 -14.25 26.49
C LEU A 11 5.59 -13.51 25.41
N ARG A 12 5.81 -12.20 25.26
CA ARG A 12 5.14 -11.41 24.23
C ARG A 12 5.35 -12.00 22.83
N GLN A 13 6.53 -12.57 22.55
CA GLN A 13 6.75 -13.27 21.27
C GLN A 13 5.88 -14.47 21.11
N ARG A 14 5.85 -15.30 22.15
CA ARG A 14 5.27 -16.61 22.01
C ARG A 14 3.77 -16.45 21.83
N ILE A 15 3.18 -15.50 22.55
CA ILE A 15 1.79 -15.04 22.31
C ILE A 15 1.63 -14.51 20.88
N ALA A 16 2.47 -13.57 20.43
CA ALA A 16 2.32 -13.00 19.10
C ALA A 16 2.51 -14.03 17.96
N HIS A 17 3.39 -15.01 18.17
CA HIS A 17 3.63 -16.15 17.27
C HIS A 17 2.44 -17.11 17.29
N ALA A 18 1.99 -17.54 18.46
CA ALA A 18 0.82 -18.40 18.62
C ALA A 18 -0.44 -17.77 18.02
N LEU A 19 -0.63 -16.46 18.18
CA LEU A 19 -1.72 -15.72 17.54
C LEU A 19 -1.57 -15.67 16.01
N THR A 20 -0.34 -15.62 15.50
CA THR A 20 -0.05 -15.65 14.06
C THR A 20 -0.32 -17.06 13.48
N ASP A 21 0.05 -18.12 14.20
CA ASP A 21 -0.28 -19.51 13.84
C ASP A 21 -1.79 -19.76 13.91
N ARG A 22 -2.46 -19.22 14.94
CA ARG A 22 -3.92 -19.26 15.06
C ARG A 22 -4.59 -18.58 13.86
N LYS A 23 -4.00 -17.49 13.35
CA LYS A 23 -4.50 -16.80 12.14
C LYS A 23 -4.46 -17.70 10.90
N ILE A 24 -3.47 -18.58 10.76
CA ILE A 24 -3.42 -19.56 9.66
C ILE A 24 -4.65 -20.48 9.73
N LEU A 25 -5.06 -20.88 10.93
CA LEU A 25 -6.28 -21.67 11.11
C LEU A 25 -7.54 -20.87 10.76
N HIS A 26 -7.58 -19.56 11.05
CA HIS A 26 -8.67 -18.69 10.57
C HIS A 26 -8.72 -18.64 9.04
N PHE A 27 -7.58 -18.61 8.35
CA PHE A 27 -7.55 -18.65 6.89
C PHE A 27 -8.06 -19.96 6.31
N ARG A 28 -7.74 -21.08 6.96
CA ARG A 28 -8.28 -22.40 6.57
C ARG A 28 -9.80 -22.46 6.77
N TYR A 29 -10.28 -21.93 7.90
CA TYR A 29 -11.70 -21.84 8.20
C TYR A 29 -12.44 -20.94 7.21
N ASP A 30 -11.92 -19.74 6.91
CA ASP A 30 -12.53 -18.86 5.90
C ASP A 30 -12.54 -19.52 4.52
N ALA A 31 -11.51 -20.30 4.16
CA ALA A 31 -11.44 -20.98 2.88
C ALA A 31 -12.52 -22.04 2.75
N HIS A 32 -12.76 -22.79 3.83
CA HIS A 32 -13.90 -23.72 3.90
C HIS A 32 -15.23 -22.99 3.73
N LEU A 33 -15.46 -21.94 4.51
CA LEU A 33 -16.72 -21.19 4.48
C LEU A 33 -16.97 -20.58 3.09
N ARG A 34 -15.92 -20.02 2.45
CA ARG A 34 -15.97 -19.53 1.06
C ARG A 34 -16.35 -20.62 0.07
N GLN A 35 -15.79 -21.82 0.18
CA GLN A 35 -16.16 -22.94 -0.70
C GLN A 35 -17.64 -23.29 -0.59
N GLN A 36 -18.20 -23.29 0.61
CA GLN A 36 -19.63 -23.60 0.82
C GLN A 36 -20.54 -22.51 0.23
N VAL A 37 -20.19 -21.24 0.42
CA VAL A 37 -20.88 -20.12 -0.24
C VAL A 37 -20.77 -20.23 -1.76
N TYR A 38 -19.59 -20.58 -2.30
CA TYR A 38 -19.38 -20.76 -3.74
C TYR A 38 -20.21 -21.89 -4.31
N LYS A 39 -20.38 -23.01 -3.60
CA LYS A 39 -21.28 -24.09 -4.03
C LYS A 39 -22.70 -23.57 -4.22
N ARG A 40 -23.23 -22.79 -3.28
CA ARG A 40 -24.57 -22.18 -3.36
C ARG A 40 -24.69 -21.20 -4.53
N LEU A 41 -23.74 -20.28 -4.67
CA LEU A 41 -23.75 -19.31 -5.76
C LEU A 41 -23.55 -19.96 -7.14
N ASN A 42 -22.78 -21.05 -7.23
CA ASN A 42 -22.61 -21.80 -8.48
C ASN A 42 -23.88 -22.58 -8.84
N ALA A 43 -24.59 -23.13 -7.86
CA ALA A 43 -25.90 -23.74 -8.07
C ALA A 43 -26.91 -22.70 -8.57
N LEU A 44 -26.96 -21.52 -7.94
CA LEU A 44 -27.79 -20.40 -8.38
C LEU A 44 -27.45 -19.97 -9.81
N GLN A 45 -26.17 -19.79 -10.15
CA GLN A 45 -25.77 -19.43 -11.51
C GLN A 45 -26.28 -20.46 -12.54
N LYS A 46 -26.12 -21.76 -12.25
CA LYS A 46 -26.63 -22.83 -13.13
C LYS A 46 -28.14 -22.75 -13.27
N LEU A 47 -28.86 -22.54 -12.17
CA LEU A 47 -30.33 -22.40 -12.18
C LEU A 47 -30.77 -21.21 -13.04
N LEU A 48 -30.18 -20.03 -12.84
CA LEU A 48 -30.51 -18.83 -13.59
C LEU A 48 -30.30 -19.03 -15.09
N ILE A 49 -29.13 -19.54 -15.49
CA ILE A 49 -28.80 -19.79 -16.90
C ILE A 49 -29.72 -20.84 -17.51
N ASN A 50 -29.95 -21.96 -16.82
CA ASN A 50 -30.81 -23.03 -17.32
C ASN A 50 -32.25 -22.53 -17.53
N ARG A 51 -32.77 -21.69 -16.62
CA ARG A 51 -34.12 -21.15 -16.74
C ARG A 51 -34.26 -20.18 -17.91
N ILE A 52 -33.26 -19.33 -18.14
CA ILE A 52 -33.22 -18.42 -19.30
C ILE A 52 -33.20 -19.24 -20.60
N SER A 53 -32.29 -20.21 -20.70
CA SER A 53 -32.14 -21.04 -21.89
C SER A 53 -33.37 -21.90 -22.20
N ALA A 54 -34.03 -22.45 -21.17
CA ALA A 54 -35.19 -23.32 -21.35
C ALA A 54 -36.43 -22.56 -21.84
N ILE A 55 -36.60 -21.30 -21.43
CA ILE A 55 -37.77 -20.50 -21.81
C ILE A 55 -37.58 -19.83 -23.16
N GLY A 56 -36.34 -19.46 -23.51
CA GLY A 56 -36.04 -18.70 -24.71
C GLY A 56 -36.56 -17.27 -24.60
N VAL A 57 -35.70 -16.33 -24.20
CA VAL A 57 -36.15 -14.97 -23.86
C VAL A 57 -36.26 -14.02 -25.06
N GLU A 58 -35.73 -14.42 -26.22
CA GLU A 58 -35.56 -13.63 -27.45
C GLU A 58 -36.88 -13.06 -28.04
N ALA A 59 -38.05 -13.51 -27.57
CA ALA A 59 -39.35 -13.00 -28.01
C ALA A 59 -40.45 -13.11 -26.92
N LEU A 60 -40.09 -13.03 -25.64
CA LEU A 60 -41.07 -13.16 -24.56
C LEU A 60 -42.00 -11.94 -24.47
N PRO A 61 -43.34 -12.13 -24.43
CA PRO A 61 -44.26 -11.06 -24.06
C PRO A 61 -43.93 -10.48 -22.69
N ALA A 62 -44.06 -9.16 -22.52
CA ALA A 62 -43.71 -8.44 -21.29
C ALA A 62 -44.28 -9.12 -20.02
N LYS A 63 -45.55 -9.51 -20.02
CA LYS A 63 -46.20 -10.20 -18.89
C LYS A 63 -45.54 -11.54 -18.52
N LYS A 64 -45.06 -12.30 -19.51
CA LYS A 64 -44.35 -13.57 -19.26
C LYS A 64 -42.93 -13.31 -18.76
N LEU A 65 -42.28 -12.27 -19.28
CA LEU A 65 -40.95 -11.84 -18.82
C LEU A 65 -40.99 -11.40 -17.35
N ASP A 66 -41.96 -10.57 -16.97
CA ASP A 66 -42.10 -10.09 -15.59
C ASP A 66 -42.37 -11.25 -14.61
N LYS A 67 -43.19 -12.23 -15.03
CA LYS A 67 -43.42 -13.44 -14.24
C LYS A 67 -42.12 -14.24 -14.06
N LEU A 68 -41.35 -14.45 -15.12
CA LEU A 68 -40.06 -15.14 -15.06
C LEU A 68 -39.08 -14.41 -14.13
N LEU A 69 -38.96 -13.09 -14.26
CA LEU A 69 -38.08 -12.29 -13.42
C LEU A 69 -38.47 -12.40 -11.95
N THR A 70 -39.76 -12.36 -11.63
CA THR A 70 -40.27 -12.53 -10.26
C THR A 70 -39.91 -13.91 -9.69
N GLU A 71 -40.08 -14.98 -10.47
CA GLU A 71 -39.69 -16.34 -10.08
C GLU A 71 -38.18 -16.42 -9.80
N LEU A 72 -37.35 -15.87 -10.69
CA LEU A 72 -35.89 -15.91 -10.55
C LEU A 72 -35.38 -15.03 -9.39
N GLN A 73 -36.00 -13.88 -9.16
CA GLN A 73 -35.72 -13.04 -7.99
C GLN A 73 -36.05 -13.77 -6.68
N THR A 74 -37.10 -14.59 -6.68
CA THR A 74 -37.44 -15.46 -5.52
C THR A 74 -36.36 -16.51 -5.28
N GLU A 75 -35.83 -17.14 -6.32
CA GLU A 75 -34.72 -18.11 -6.21
C GLU A 75 -33.41 -17.46 -5.74
N ILE A 76 -33.12 -16.24 -6.21
CA ILE A 76 -32.01 -15.43 -5.71
C ILE A 76 -32.21 -15.15 -4.21
N ALA A 77 -33.39 -14.67 -3.80
CA ALA A 77 -33.70 -14.37 -2.42
C ALA A 77 -33.53 -15.60 -1.50
N LYS A 78 -34.09 -16.74 -1.91
CA LYS A 78 -33.97 -18.01 -1.21
C LYS A 78 -32.51 -18.43 -1.03
N THR A 79 -31.71 -18.39 -2.09
CA THR A 79 -30.28 -18.76 -2.02
C THR A 79 -29.53 -17.92 -1.00
N TYR A 80 -29.77 -16.60 -0.97
CA TYR A 80 -29.10 -15.71 -0.02
C TYR A 80 -29.64 -15.85 1.40
N GLN A 81 -30.92 -16.19 1.58
CA GLN A 81 -31.48 -16.52 2.89
C GLN A 81 -30.81 -17.78 3.46
N GLU A 82 -30.70 -18.84 2.66
CA GLU A 82 -29.98 -20.07 3.05
C GLU A 82 -28.49 -19.79 3.35
N THR A 83 -27.86 -18.95 2.53
CA THR A 83 -26.46 -18.54 2.74
C THR A 83 -26.29 -17.75 4.03
N THR A 84 -27.23 -16.85 4.34
CA THR A 84 -27.23 -16.06 5.58
C THR A 84 -27.38 -16.99 6.79
N ALA A 85 -28.37 -17.87 6.78
CA ALA A 85 -28.60 -18.83 7.87
C ALA A 85 -27.38 -19.72 8.11
N TYR A 86 -26.84 -20.29 7.03
CA TYR A 86 -25.65 -21.14 7.09
C TYR A 86 -24.42 -20.40 7.65
N THR A 87 -24.11 -19.22 7.12
CA THR A 87 -22.94 -18.45 7.58
C THR A 87 -23.10 -17.94 9.01
N GLN A 88 -24.31 -17.60 9.44
CA GLN A 88 -24.57 -17.15 10.81
C GLN A 88 -24.40 -18.29 11.82
N ASP A 89 -24.86 -19.49 11.50
CA ASP A 89 -24.70 -20.68 12.35
C ASP A 89 -23.21 -21.06 12.51
N GLU A 90 -22.50 -21.20 11.39
CA GLU A 90 -21.06 -21.49 11.35
C GLU A 90 -20.25 -20.46 12.16
N LEU A 91 -20.52 -19.16 11.96
CA LEU A 91 -19.81 -18.10 12.67
C LEU A 91 -20.14 -18.04 14.17
N SER A 92 -21.34 -18.45 14.58
CA SER A 92 -21.72 -18.53 16.00
C SER A 92 -21.00 -19.70 16.70
N GLY A 93 -20.89 -20.84 16.02
CA GLY A 93 -20.06 -21.96 16.46
C GLY A 93 -18.58 -21.56 16.56
N PHE A 94 -18.07 -20.88 15.53
CA PHE A 94 -16.68 -20.38 15.51
C PHE A 94 -16.40 -19.40 16.65
N LEU A 95 -17.30 -18.45 16.95
CA LEU A 95 -17.13 -17.52 18.07
C LEU A 95 -16.93 -18.26 19.40
N SER A 96 -17.77 -19.27 19.66
CA SER A 96 -17.74 -20.05 20.91
C SER A 96 -16.42 -20.80 21.06
N LEU A 97 -15.95 -21.42 19.97
CA LEU A 97 -14.68 -22.13 19.93
C LEU A 97 -13.48 -21.17 20.04
N GLU A 98 -13.53 -20.04 19.36
CA GLU A 98 -12.44 -19.07 19.33
C GLU A 98 -12.24 -18.43 20.70
N ALA A 99 -13.32 -18.04 21.40
CA ALA A 99 -13.25 -17.46 22.73
C ALA A 99 -12.60 -18.39 23.76
N ALA A 100 -12.89 -19.69 23.70
CA ALA A 100 -12.24 -20.68 24.55
C ALA A 100 -10.79 -20.95 24.12
N LYS A 101 -10.52 -20.98 22.81
CA LYS A 101 -9.17 -21.28 22.34
C LYS A 101 -8.19 -20.15 22.60
N ILE A 102 -8.66 -18.90 22.60
CA ILE A 102 -7.80 -17.75 22.85
C ILE A 102 -7.43 -17.62 24.33
N SER A 103 -8.35 -17.82 25.28
CA SER A 103 -8.00 -17.84 26.71
C SER A 103 -6.94 -18.90 26.98
N GLN A 104 -7.16 -20.11 26.45
CA GLN A 104 -6.20 -21.20 26.53
C GLN A 104 -4.85 -20.82 25.92
N LEU A 105 -4.83 -20.19 24.72
CA LEU A 105 -3.59 -19.78 24.08
C LEU A 105 -2.76 -18.83 24.96
N TYR A 106 -3.40 -17.85 25.60
CA TYR A 106 -2.69 -16.96 26.52
C TYR A 106 -2.15 -17.72 27.75
N ASN A 107 -2.97 -18.57 28.38
CA ASN A 107 -2.56 -19.35 29.56
C ASN A 107 -1.46 -20.37 29.24
N ASP A 108 -1.55 -21.07 28.12
CA ASP A 108 -0.53 -22.00 27.64
C ASP A 108 0.82 -21.29 27.46
N GLU A 109 0.80 -20.09 26.86
CA GLU A 109 2.03 -19.32 26.68
C GLU A 109 2.57 -18.74 27.98
N ILE A 110 1.70 -18.29 28.88
CA ILE A 110 2.08 -17.80 30.21
C ILE A 110 2.65 -18.95 31.07
N GLY A 111 2.16 -20.18 30.88
CA GLY A 111 2.56 -21.38 31.61
C GLY A 111 1.72 -21.67 32.86
N PHE A 112 0.69 -20.88 33.13
CA PHE A 112 -0.30 -21.09 34.18
C PHE A 112 -1.59 -20.31 33.88
N ASP A 113 -2.66 -20.60 34.60
CA ASP A 113 -3.97 -19.99 34.39
C ASP A 113 -4.04 -18.55 34.93
N LEU A 114 -3.71 -17.57 34.08
CA LEU A 114 -3.83 -16.13 34.39
C LEU A 114 -5.13 -15.52 33.83
N PHE A 115 -5.46 -15.83 32.59
CA PHE A 115 -6.68 -15.37 31.92
C PHE A 115 -7.86 -16.24 32.33
N ASN A 116 -8.91 -15.58 32.83
CA ASN A 116 -10.23 -16.16 33.01
C ASN A 116 -10.88 -16.42 31.65
N ASP A 117 -11.60 -17.54 31.56
CA ASP A 117 -12.43 -17.85 30.41
C ASP A 117 -13.58 -16.85 30.22
N VAL A 118 -13.95 -16.62 28.96
CA VAL A 118 -15.15 -15.84 28.64
C VAL A 118 -16.39 -16.63 29.08
N PRO A 119 -17.28 -16.06 29.92
CA PRO A 119 -18.49 -16.75 30.36
C PRO A 119 -19.36 -17.19 29.18
N LYS A 120 -19.78 -18.46 29.15
CA LYS A 120 -20.58 -19.03 28.06
C LYS A 120 -21.87 -18.25 27.81
N GLU A 121 -22.50 -17.73 28.86
CA GLU A 121 -23.73 -16.93 28.75
C GLU A 121 -23.47 -15.58 28.06
N ARG A 122 -22.29 -15.00 28.23
CA ARG A 122 -21.88 -13.78 27.52
C ARG A 122 -21.73 -14.04 26.03
N ILE A 123 -21.18 -15.19 25.64
CA ILE A 123 -21.06 -15.60 24.23
C ILE A 123 -22.45 -15.85 23.64
N LYS A 124 -23.32 -16.60 24.31
CA LYS A 124 -24.69 -16.88 23.86
C LYS A 124 -25.55 -15.62 23.70
N ALA A 125 -25.30 -14.58 24.50
CA ALA A 125 -26.01 -13.31 24.40
C ALA A 125 -25.67 -12.52 23.12
N MET A 126 -24.56 -12.85 22.43
CA MET A 126 -24.14 -12.18 21.20
C MET A 126 -24.95 -12.67 19.98
N LYS A 127 -26.15 -12.11 19.81
CA LYS A 127 -27.05 -12.46 18.68
C LYS A 127 -26.45 -12.15 17.29
N ASN A 128 -25.66 -11.08 17.20
CA ASN A 128 -25.02 -10.63 15.96
C ASN A 128 -23.50 -10.78 16.09
N VAL A 129 -23.00 -12.00 15.87
CA VAL A 129 -21.57 -12.34 16.03
C VAL A 129 -20.64 -11.59 15.07
N ALA A 130 -21.17 -11.08 13.96
CA ALA A 130 -20.44 -10.29 12.97
C ALA A 130 -21.19 -8.99 12.66
N VAL A 131 -20.83 -7.92 13.36
CA VAL A 131 -21.23 -6.55 13.03
C VAL A 131 -20.08 -5.89 12.27
N ILE A 132 -20.29 -5.64 10.98
CA ILE A 132 -19.29 -5.10 10.05
C ILE A 132 -19.75 -3.68 9.67
N GLU A 133 -18.92 -2.68 9.97
CA GLU A 133 -19.22 -1.26 9.75
C GLU A 133 -20.59 -0.83 10.33
N GLY A 134 -20.91 -1.34 11.53
CA GLY A 134 -22.16 -1.03 12.23
C GLY A 134 -23.40 -1.79 11.73
N GLN A 135 -23.26 -2.63 10.70
CA GLN A 135 -24.37 -3.43 10.16
C GLN A 135 -24.16 -4.93 10.43
N PRO A 136 -25.22 -5.69 10.74
CA PRO A 136 -25.12 -7.13 10.92
C PRO A 136 -24.80 -7.82 9.59
N LEU A 137 -24.13 -8.98 9.65
CA LEU A 137 -23.79 -9.78 8.46
C LEU A 137 -25.01 -10.08 7.56
N SER A 138 -26.19 -10.30 8.15
CA SER A 138 -27.44 -10.50 7.42
C SER A 138 -27.83 -9.31 6.55
N ALA A 139 -27.58 -8.07 7.01
CA ALA A 139 -27.82 -6.86 6.21
C ALA A 139 -26.87 -6.79 5.00
N TRP A 140 -25.62 -7.22 5.14
CA TRP A 140 -24.67 -7.29 4.04
C TRP A 140 -25.05 -8.32 2.98
N TRP A 141 -25.46 -9.53 3.40
CA TRP A 141 -26.00 -10.53 2.47
C TRP A 141 -27.25 -10.02 1.76
N ASN A 142 -28.13 -9.36 2.50
CA ASN A 142 -29.34 -8.74 1.95
C ASN A 142 -29.02 -7.65 0.92
N LYS A 143 -28.01 -6.81 1.17
CA LYS A 143 -27.54 -5.82 0.20
C LYS A 143 -27.04 -6.50 -1.08
N GLN A 144 -26.16 -7.49 -0.94
CA GLN A 144 -25.60 -8.21 -2.08
C GLN A 144 -26.69 -8.93 -2.91
N ARG A 145 -27.69 -9.49 -2.24
CA ARG A 145 -28.86 -10.10 -2.88
C ARG A 145 -29.65 -9.09 -3.71
N ALA A 146 -29.94 -7.91 -3.14
CA ALA A 146 -30.63 -6.83 -3.86
C ALA A 146 -29.83 -6.37 -5.08
N ASP A 147 -28.52 -6.15 -4.92
CA ASP A 147 -27.63 -5.72 -6.00
C ASP A 147 -27.58 -6.74 -7.15
N LEU A 148 -27.51 -8.04 -6.82
CA LEU A 148 -27.55 -9.12 -7.80
C LEU A 148 -28.90 -9.14 -8.53
N ALA A 149 -30.01 -9.11 -7.79
CA ALA A 149 -31.35 -9.15 -8.38
C ALA A 149 -31.61 -7.99 -9.34
N PHE A 150 -31.22 -6.77 -8.93
CA PHE A 150 -31.35 -5.56 -9.74
C PHE A 150 -30.53 -5.63 -11.04
N LYS A 151 -29.25 -6.00 -10.94
CA LYS A 151 -28.36 -6.12 -12.12
C LYS A 151 -28.79 -7.26 -13.05
N PHE A 152 -29.22 -8.38 -12.46
CA PHE A 152 -29.73 -9.52 -13.23
C PHE A 152 -30.97 -9.12 -14.03
N GLU A 153 -31.94 -8.45 -13.40
CA GLU A 153 -33.12 -7.93 -14.08
C GLU A 153 -32.75 -6.98 -15.24
N GLY A 154 -31.79 -6.08 -15.03
CA GLY A 154 -31.27 -5.19 -16.07
C GLY A 154 -30.71 -5.95 -17.28
N ILE A 155 -29.83 -6.93 -17.05
CA ILE A 155 -29.25 -7.78 -18.11
C ILE A 155 -30.36 -8.44 -18.94
N ILE A 156 -31.35 -9.03 -18.28
CA ILE A 156 -32.42 -9.76 -18.97
C ILE A 156 -33.32 -8.80 -19.74
N ARG A 157 -33.75 -7.68 -19.16
CA ARG A 157 -34.63 -6.71 -19.84
C ARG A 157 -33.95 -6.08 -21.06
N THR A 158 -32.71 -5.64 -20.92
CA THR A 158 -31.90 -5.12 -22.03
C THR A 158 -31.68 -6.20 -23.09
N GLY A 159 -31.39 -7.44 -22.66
CA GLY A 159 -31.26 -8.59 -23.53
C GLY A 159 -32.45 -8.84 -24.43
N VAL A 160 -33.66 -8.81 -23.86
CA VAL A 160 -34.90 -8.97 -24.61
C VAL A 160 -35.15 -7.80 -25.55
N ALA A 161 -34.91 -6.57 -25.09
CA ALA A 161 -35.10 -5.36 -25.91
C ALA A 161 -34.17 -5.31 -27.13
N GLU A 162 -32.93 -5.80 -26.99
CA GLU A 162 -31.92 -5.83 -28.04
C GLU A 162 -31.94 -7.13 -28.87
N GLY A 163 -32.81 -8.10 -28.55
CA GLY A 163 -32.86 -9.38 -29.24
C GLY A 163 -31.59 -10.22 -29.07
N LYS A 164 -30.90 -10.13 -27.92
CA LYS A 164 -29.68 -10.89 -27.64
C LYS A 164 -29.96 -12.39 -27.62
N GLN A 165 -29.02 -13.16 -28.19
CA GLN A 165 -29.10 -14.61 -28.14
C GLN A 165 -28.92 -15.14 -26.72
N ASN A 166 -29.55 -16.27 -26.39
CA ASN A 166 -29.42 -16.93 -25.09
C ASN A 166 -27.95 -17.16 -24.66
N GLY A 167 -27.06 -17.45 -25.62
CA GLY A 167 -25.62 -17.63 -25.36
C GLY A 167 -24.93 -16.36 -24.84
N GLN A 168 -25.32 -15.19 -25.36
CA GLN A 168 -24.80 -13.90 -24.93
C GLN A 168 -25.29 -13.57 -23.51
N LEU A 169 -26.59 -13.77 -23.24
CA LEU A 169 -27.17 -13.56 -21.91
C LEU A 169 -26.57 -14.49 -20.86
N ALA A 170 -26.34 -15.76 -21.22
CA ALA A 170 -25.66 -16.70 -20.33
C ALA A 170 -24.25 -16.21 -19.97
N THR A 171 -23.53 -15.58 -20.89
CA THR A 171 -22.20 -15.01 -20.63
C THR A 171 -22.28 -13.81 -19.68
N GLU A 172 -23.16 -12.84 -19.94
CA GLU A 172 -23.36 -11.68 -19.06
C GLU A 172 -23.78 -12.10 -17.64
N VAL A 173 -24.65 -13.11 -17.51
CA VAL A 173 -25.03 -13.67 -16.21
C VAL A 173 -23.84 -14.35 -15.52
N ARG A 174 -22.97 -15.07 -16.24
CA ARG A 174 -21.74 -15.66 -15.65
C ARG A 174 -20.80 -14.57 -15.12
N GLU A 175 -20.66 -13.46 -15.84
CA GLU A 175 -19.84 -12.33 -15.42
C GLU A 175 -20.40 -11.66 -14.17
N LEU A 176 -21.70 -11.39 -14.13
CA LEU A 176 -22.39 -10.87 -12.94
C LEU A 176 -22.23 -11.80 -11.73
N MET A 177 -22.37 -13.11 -11.94
CA MET A 177 -22.18 -14.10 -10.88
C MET A 177 -20.71 -14.21 -10.45
N SER A 178 -19.75 -13.96 -11.34
CA SER A 178 -18.32 -13.87 -11.03
C SER A 178 -18.02 -12.69 -10.08
N VAL A 179 -18.62 -11.53 -10.35
CA VAL A 179 -18.56 -10.37 -9.44
C VAL A 179 -19.19 -10.71 -8.10
N SER A 180 -20.38 -11.31 -8.10
CA SER A 180 -21.09 -11.70 -6.88
C SER A 180 -20.27 -12.67 -6.02
N ARG A 181 -19.59 -13.66 -6.62
CA ARG A 181 -18.68 -14.55 -5.88
C ARG A 181 -17.52 -13.78 -5.23
N ARG A 182 -16.85 -12.88 -5.95
CA ARG A 182 -15.73 -12.09 -5.39
C ARG A 182 -16.16 -11.21 -4.22
N THR A 183 -17.33 -10.59 -4.32
CA THR A 183 -17.91 -9.78 -3.23
C THR A 183 -18.26 -10.67 -2.02
N ALA A 184 -18.86 -11.83 -2.25
CA ALA A 184 -19.20 -12.79 -1.20
C ALA A 184 -17.94 -13.31 -0.48
N GLU A 185 -16.87 -13.61 -1.23
CA GLU A 185 -15.58 -14.01 -0.65
C GLU A 185 -15.02 -12.92 0.27
N THR A 186 -15.07 -11.66 -0.16
CA THR A 186 -14.59 -10.53 0.64
C THR A 186 -15.39 -10.38 1.93
N LEU A 187 -16.72 -10.54 1.85
CA LEU A 187 -17.60 -10.50 3.02
C LEU A 187 -17.30 -11.63 4.00
N VAL A 188 -17.15 -12.87 3.52
CA VAL A 188 -16.83 -14.04 4.36
C VAL A 188 -15.51 -13.84 5.13
N ILE A 189 -14.45 -13.42 4.45
CA ILE A 189 -13.14 -13.20 5.10
C ILE A 189 -13.24 -12.11 6.16
N THR A 190 -13.96 -11.02 5.84
CA THR A 190 -14.15 -9.90 6.77
C THR A 190 -15.00 -10.33 7.97
N ALA A 191 -16.02 -11.17 7.77
CA ALA A 191 -16.86 -11.70 8.84
C ALA A 191 -16.09 -12.62 9.77
N VAL A 192 -15.27 -13.54 9.26
CA VAL A 192 -14.40 -14.40 10.08
C VAL A 192 -13.43 -13.55 10.89
N ALA A 193 -12.80 -12.55 10.27
CA ALA A 193 -11.90 -11.63 10.98
C ALA A 193 -12.64 -10.85 12.09
N LYS A 194 -13.88 -10.42 11.85
CA LYS A 194 -14.69 -9.72 12.88
C LYS A 194 -15.09 -10.63 14.03
N VAL A 195 -15.47 -11.87 13.75
CA VAL A 195 -15.82 -12.84 14.81
C VAL A 195 -14.60 -13.16 15.66
N ALA A 196 -13.43 -13.33 15.04
CA ALA A 196 -12.17 -13.53 15.77
C ALA A 196 -11.84 -12.32 16.66
N ASP A 197 -12.00 -11.09 16.17
CA ASP A 197 -11.85 -9.88 16.99
C ASP A 197 -12.89 -9.80 18.12
N THR A 198 -14.13 -10.22 17.86
CA THR A 198 -15.20 -10.26 18.87
C THR A 198 -14.86 -11.22 20.01
N ALA A 199 -14.24 -12.37 19.70
CA ALA A 199 -13.70 -13.27 20.71
C ALA A 199 -12.57 -12.62 21.54
N HIS A 200 -11.64 -11.92 20.88
CA HIS A 200 -10.57 -11.18 21.57
C HIS A 200 -11.12 -10.08 22.48
N GLU A 201 -12.12 -9.32 22.01
CA GLU A 201 -12.80 -8.27 22.78
C GLU A 201 -13.52 -8.86 24.00
N ALA A 202 -14.19 -9.99 23.82
CA ALA A 202 -14.85 -10.67 24.92
C ALA A 202 -13.86 -11.16 25.99
N LEU A 203 -12.71 -11.69 25.56
CA LEU A 203 -11.63 -12.09 26.45
C LEU A 203 -11.03 -10.90 27.20
N ARG A 204 -10.74 -9.81 26.48
CA ARG A 204 -10.26 -8.54 27.05
C ARG A 204 -11.17 -8.09 28.18
N ASP A 205 -12.46 -7.99 27.90
CA ASP A 205 -13.44 -7.46 28.84
C ASP A 205 -13.70 -8.38 30.04
N ALA A 206 -13.37 -9.67 29.93
CA ALA A 206 -13.43 -10.61 31.04
C ALA A 206 -12.20 -10.53 31.97
N ASN A 207 -11.16 -9.81 31.57
CA ASN A 207 -9.83 -9.84 32.19
C ASN A 207 -9.21 -8.42 32.35
N LEU A 208 -10.03 -7.38 32.49
CA LEU A 208 -9.53 -5.99 32.53
C LEU A 208 -8.60 -5.70 33.70
N ASP A 209 -8.73 -6.46 34.79
CA ASP A 209 -7.92 -6.36 36.00
C ASP A 209 -6.45 -6.75 35.79
N ILE A 210 -6.15 -7.64 34.84
CA ILE A 210 -4.78 -8.10 34.53
C ILE A 210 -4.15 -7.42 33.31
N LEU A 211 -4.90 -6.57 32.60
CA LEU A 211 -4.47 -5.95 31.34
C LEU A 211 -3.99 -4.51 31.53
N GLN A 212 -2.96 -4.13 30.79
CA GLN A 212 -2.51 -2.74 30.65
C GLN A 212 -3.19 -2.07 29.44
N GLY A 213 -3.48 -2.86 28.41
CA GLY A 213 -4.02 -2.34 27.16
C GLY A 213 -4.00 -3.36 26.03
N GLU A 214 -4.03 -2.84 24.81
CA GLU A 214 -4.01 -3.63 23.59
C GLU A 214 -2.97 -3.09 22.61
N GLU A 215 -2.34 -4.00 21.89
CA GLU A 215 -1.36 -3.71 20.86
C GLU A 215 -1.87 -4.17 19.50
N HIS A 216 -1.77 -3.30 18.50
CA HIS A 216 -2.15 -3.68 17.15
C HIS A 216 -1.08 -4.53 16.51
N LEU A 217 -1.51 -5.70 16.06
CA LEU A 217 -0.66 -6.76 15.57
C LEU A 217 -1.01 -7.06 14.11
N SER A 218 -0.18 -6.58 13.18
CA SER A 218 -0.36 -6.79 11.74
C SER A 218 0.36 -8.04 11.25
N THR A 219 -0.09 -8.55 10.10
CA THR A 219 0.63 -9.58 9.35
C THR A 219 1.81 -8.92 8.64
N LEU A 220 3.01 -9.49 8.75
CA LEU A 220 4.21 -8.96 8.08
C LEU A 220 4.33 -9.57 6.67
N ASP A 221 3.65 -8.97 5.70
CA ASP A 221 3.67 -9.41 4.30
C ASP A 221 3.39 -8.28 3.31
N MET A 222 3.55 -8.57 2.01
CA MET A 222 3.38 -7.58 0.94
C MET A 222 1.93 -7.15 0.67
N ARG A 223 0.95 -7.69 1.40
CA ARG A 223 -0.49 -7.48 1.15
C ARG A 223 -1.18 -6.75 2.29
N THR A 224 -0.44 -6.38 3.32
CA THR A 224 -0.98 -5.65 4.47
C THR A 224 -1.26 -4.22 4.06
N SER A 225 -2.44 -3.72 4.37
CA SER A 225 -2.87 -2.37 3.95
C SER A 225 -2.13 -1.30 4.75
N THR A 226 -1.93 -0.11 4.16
CA THR A 226 -1.24 1.01 4.82
C THR A 226 -1.79 1.31 6.22
N ILE A 227 -3.10 1.31 6.42
CA ILE A 227 -3.69 1.51 7.76
C ILE A 227 -3.23 0.46 8.78
N CYS A 228 -3.06 -0.79 8.37
CA CYS A 228 -2.54 -1.83 9.25
C CYS A 228 -1.02 -1.71 9.44
N GLN A 229 -0.28 -1.45 8.37
CA GLN A 229 1.17 -1.24 8.41
C GLN A 229 1.56 -0.16 9.43
N VAL A 230 0.88 0.99 9.39
CA VAL A 230 1.16 2.15 10.27
C VAL A 230 0.76 1.89 11.72
N ARG A 231 -0.22 1.02 11.95
CA ARG A 231 -0.71 0.67 13.30
C ARG A 231 0.10 -0.44 13.95
N ASP A 232 0.93 -1.17 13.22
CA ASP A 232 1.67 -2.30 13.78
C ASP A 232 2.58 -1.86 14.94
N GLY A 233 2.45 -2.54 16.08
CA GLY A 233 3.16 -2.23 17.33
C GLY A 233 2.66 -0.99 18.09
N LYS A 234 1.63 -0.29 17.58
CA LYS A 234 0.99 0.82 18.29
C LYS A 234 0.07 0.28 19.39
N ARG A 235 -0.06 1.02 20.50
CA ARG A 235 -0.75 0.58 21.71
C ARG A 235 -1.80 1.56 22.19
N TRP A 236 -2.85 1.02 22.78
CA TRP A 236 -3.89 1.79 23.45
C TRP A 236 -4.11 1.23 24.86
N ASP A 237 -4.35 2.10 25.81
CA ASP A 237 -4.71 1.70 27.17
C ASP A 237 -6.16 1.16 27.25
N LEU A 238 -6.59 0.76 28.45
CA LEU A 238 -7.95 0.26 28.67
C LEU A 238 -9.04 1.32 28.41
N ASP A 239 -8.71 2.60 28.55
CA ASP A 239 -9.55 3.76 28.23
C ASP A 239 -9.59 4.07 26.72
N LYS A 240 -8.91 3.26 25.89
CA LYS A 240 -8.80 3.42 24.44
C LYS A 240 -7.99 4.66 24.02
N LYS A 241 -7.17 5.21 24.92
CA LYS A 241 -6.28 6.34 24.62
C LYS A 241 -4.97 5.82 24.02
N PRO A 242 -4.44 6.49 22.99
CA PRO A 242 -3.20 6.06 22.36
C PRO A 242 -1.99 6.30 23.26
N ILE A 243 -1.06 5.34 23.29
CA ILE A 243 0.18 5.41 24.09
C ILE A 243 1.33 5.81 23.17
N GLY A 244 1.84 7.04 23.32
CA GLY A 244 3.00 7.53 22.57
C GLY A 244 2.75 7.85 21.09
N HIS A 245 1.49 7.97 20.66
CA HIS A 245 1.12 8.36 19.28
C HIS A 245 -0.25 9.06 19.22
N LYS A 246 -0.66 9.52 18.03
CA LYS A 246 -1.92 10.25 17.79
C LYS A 246 -3.01 9.42 17.11
N ILE A 247 -2.69 8.19 16.70
CA ILE A 247 -3.63 7.31 15.98
C ILE A 247 -4.78 6.87 16.90
N LEU A 248 -6.01 7.13 16.48
CA LEU A 248 -7.22 6.77 17.23
C LEU A 248 -7.41 5.26 17.39
N TYR A 249 -7.99 4.85 18.51
CA TYR A 249 -8.34 3.44 18.78
C TYR A 249 -9.46 2.98 17.83
N LYS A 250 -9.22 1.87 17.13
CA LYS A 250 -10.19 1.16 16.30
C LYS A 250 -9.87 -0.33 16.34
N ARG A 251 -10.90 -1.17 16.44
CA ARG A 251 -10.75 -2.63 16.43
C ARG A 251 -10.82 -3.19 15.00
N PRO A 252 -10.02 -4.20 14.64
CA PRO A 252 -10.15 -4.94 13.39
C PRO A 252 -11.53 -5.61 13.23
N PRO A 253 -12.00 -5.89 12.00
CA PRO A 253 -11.36 -5.56 10.73
C PRO A 253 -11.46 -4.06 10.41
N LEU A 254 -10.33 -3.43 10.07
CA LEU A 254 -10.26 -2.00 9.75
C LEU A 254 -10.58 -1.69 8.28
N HIS A 255 -10.63 -2.72 7.45
CA HIS A 255 -10.89 -2.66 6.02
C HIS A 255 -11.36 -4.05 5.55
N PRO A 256 -11.94 -4.16 4.35
CA PRO A 256 -12.26 -5.45 3.78
C PRO A 256 -11.03 -6.37 3.73
N ARG A 257 -11.22 -7.64 4.10
CA ARG A 257 -10.15 -8.66 4.18
C ARG A 257 -9.01 -8.31 5.14
N CYS A 258 -9.28 -7.55 6.21
CA CYS A 258 -8.28 -7.25 7.23
C CYS A 258 -7.75 -8.51 7.92
N ARG A 259 -6.43 -8.56 8.12
CA ARG A 259 -5.72 -9.70 8.72
C ARG A 259 -5.03 -9.37 10.04
N SER A 260 -5.10 -8.12 10.46
CA SER A 260 -4.58 -7.67 11.76
C SER A 260 -5.51 -8.08 12.89
N ILE A 261 -4.95 -8.15 14.10
CA ILE A 261 -5.66 -8.38 15.36
C ILE A 261 -5.20 -7.36 16.40
N LEU A 262 -5.93 -7.26 17.52
CA LEU A 262 -5.44 -6.58 18.72
C LEU A 262 -4.97 -7.64 19.71
N GLN A 263 -3.67 -7.68 19.98
CA GLN A 263 -3.07 -8.51 21.02
C GLN A 263 -3.30 -7.85 22.38
N LEU A 264 -3.65 -8.64 23.39
CA LEU A 264 -3.82 -8.19 24.76
C LEU A 264 -2.44 -8.03 25.41
N VAL A 265 -2.22 -6.89 26.05
CA VAL A 265 -0.97 -6.57 26.76
C VAL A 265 -1.26 -6.66 28.26
N THR A 266 -0.59 -7.58 28.94
CA THR A 266 -0.72 -7.77 30.39
C THR A 266 0.03 -6.68 31.16
N LYS A 267 -0.39 -6.44 32.40
CA LYS A 267 0.38 -5.67 33.39
C LYS A 267 1.70 -6.36 33.72
N SER A 268 2.66 -5.61 34.25
CA SER A 268 3.90 -6.17 34.82
C SER A 268 3.61 -6.92 36.14
N TRP A 269 4.55 -7.75 36.60
CA TRP A 269 4.41 -8.42 37.90
C TRP A 269 4.31 -7.45 39.06
N GLU A 270 5.07 -6.36 39.01
CA GLU A 270 5.02 -5.29 40.00
C GLU A 270 3.64 -4.62 40.03
N GLU A 271 3.07 -4.32 38.86
CA GLU A 271 1.70 -3.78 38.71
C GLU A 271 0.62 -4.77 39.18
N LEU A 272 0.92 -6.07 39.20
CA LEU A 272 0.06 -7.13 39.74
C LEU A 272 0.33 -7.42 41.24
N GLY A 273 1.25 -6.68 41.88
CA GLY A 273 1.58 -6.84 43.31
C GLY A 273 2.48 -8.03 43.63
N VAL A 274 3.12 -8.64 42.62
CA VAL A 274 4.07 -9.76 42.78
C VAL A 274 5.50 -9.20 42.81
N GLN A 275 6.10 -9.17 43.98
CA GLN A 275 7.47 -8.69 44.19
C GLN A 275 8.49 -9.83 44.06
N GLY A 276 9.66 -9.54 43.49
CA GLY A 276 10.81 -10.47 43.46
C GLY A 276 10.79 -11.52 42.34
N MET A 277 9.85 -11.45 41.39
CA MET A 277 9.95 -12.18 40.13
C MET A 277 10.67 -11.33 39.07
N ASP A 278 11.55 -11.95 38.29
CA ASP A 278 12.05 -11.34 37.06
C ASP A 278 10.84 -10.96 36.18
N GLU A 279 10.80 -9.71 35.69
CA GLU A 279 9.73 -9.26 34.81
C GLU A 279 9.56 -10.22 33.64
N MET A 280 8.29 -10.43 33.22
CA MET A 280 8.00 -11.15 31.99
C MET A 280 8.86 -10.53 30.88
N PRO A 281 9.82 -11.28 30.31
CA PRO A 281 10.75 -10.64 29.41
C PRO A 281 9.99 -10.09 28.19
N THR A 282 10.34 -8.91 27.74
CA THR A 282 9.86 -8.30 26.48
C THR A 282 10.92 -8.54 25.40
N SER A 283 10.57 -9.25 24.32
CA SER A 283 11.18 -9.20 22.99
C SER A 283 10.89 -10.40 22.11
N THR A 284 10.55 -10.13 20.82
CA THR A 284 10.54 -10.74 19.44
C THR A 284 9.29 -11.45 18.83
N ARG A 285 9.18 -11.73 17.52
CA ARG A 285 7.95 -12.29 16.87
C ARG A 285 8.31 -13.04 15.57
N ALA A 286 7.42 -13.90 15.08
CA ALA A 286 7.60 -14.60 13.80
C ALA A 286 7.24 -13.77 12.56
N SER A 287 7.99 -14.00 11.47
CA SER A 287 7.82 -13.42 10.12
C SER A 287 7.81 -14.55 9.08
N MET A 288 7.30 -14.28 7.87
CA MET A 288 7.18 -15.29 6.80
C MET A 288 8.51 -15.93 6.38
N ASN A 289 9.66 -15.30 6.63
CA ASN A 289 11.01 -15.78 6.25
C ASN A 289 11.89 -16.15 7.46
N GLY A 290 11.31 -16.36 8.65
CA GLY A 290 12.05 -16.65 9.90
C GLY A 290 11.84 -15.60 11.00
N GLN A 291 12.51 -15.79 12.15
CA GLN A 291 12.38 -14.93 13.33
C GLN A 291 12.94 -13.52 13.10
N VAL A 292 12.25 -12.49 13.62
CA VAL A 292 12.61 -11.07 13.46
C VAL A 292 12.47 -10.36 14.82
N ASP A 293 13.41 -9.45 15.17
CA ASP A 293 13.55 -8.74 16.47
C ASP A 293 12.31 -7.87 16.84
N GLU A 294 12.02 -7.61 18.13
CA GLU A 294 10.86 -6.81 18.61
C GLU A 294 10.93 -5.33 18.25
N ARG A 295 12.14 -4.83 17.97
CA ARG A 295 12.28 -3.48 17.39
C ARG A 295 11.71 -3.39 15.99
N ILE A 296 11.24 -4.52 15.44
CA ILE A 296 10.77 -4.63 14.09
C ILE A 296 9.24 -4.58 14.04
N ASN A 297 8.67 -3.38 14.16
CA ASN A 297 7.32 -3.10 13.64
C ASN A 297 7.33 -3.19 12.10
N TYR A 298 6.17 -3.15 11.45
CA TYR A 298 6.08 -3.22 9.99
C TYR A 298 7.03 -2.26 9.27
N GLU A 299 7.20 -1.03 9.75
CA GLU A 299 8.09 -0.01 9.18
C GLU A 299 9.55 -0.51 9.17
N SER A 300 10.05 -0.94 10.31
CA SER A 300 11.38 -1.56 10.44
C SER A 300 11.53 -2.89 9.70
N TRP A 301 10.46 -3.69 9.55
CA TRP A 301 10.50 -4.92 8.74
C TRP A 301 10.68 -4.55 7.28
N LEU A 302 9.97 -3.52 6.83
CA LEU A 302 10.06 -3.01 5.48
C LEU A 302 11.44 -2.39 5.19
N HIS A 303 12.08 -1.78 6.18
CA HIS A 303 13.46 -1.27 6.03
C HIS A 303 14.47 -2.38 5.71
N SER A 304 14.21 -3.63 6.16
CA SER A 304 15.08 -4.78 5.87
C SER A 304 14.91 -5.36 4.47
N LYS A 305 13.95 -4.86 3.68
CA LYS A 305 13.62 -5.35 2.33
C LYS A 305 14.40 -4.65 1.24
N THR A 306 14.51 -5.27 0.07
CA THR A 306 15.12 -4.64 -1.11
C THR A 306 14.27 -3.46 -1.57
N HIS A 307 14.85 -2.53 -2.35
CA HIS A 307 14.12 -1.39 -2.87
C HIS A 307 12.88 -1.82 -3.68
N GLU A 308 13.01 -2.85 -4.52
CA GLU A 308 11.92 -3.39 -5.33
C GLU A 308 10.79 -3.97 -4.44
N GLU A 309 11.15 -4.68 -3.38
CA GLU A 309 10.17 -5.19 -2.41
C GLU A 309 9.46 -4.03 -1.68
N ARG A 310 10.17 -2.96 -1.34
CA ARG A 310 9.57 -1.76 -0.74
C ARG A 310 8.60 -1.06 -1.68
N GLU A 311 8.96 -0.94 -2.97
CA GLU A 311 8.07 -0.40 -4.00
C GLU A 311 6.81 -1.26 -4.19
N GLN A 312 6.91 -2.58 -4.11
CA GLN A 312 5.74 -3.46 -4.18
C GLN A 312 4.75 -3.22 -3.03
N VAL A 313 5.26 -2.83 -1.86
CA VAL A 313 4.45 -2.62 -0.65
C VAL A 313 3.82 -1.23 -0.61
N LEU A 314 4.61 -0.18 -0.84
CA LEU A 314 4.18 1.21 -0.68
C LEU A 314 3.77 1.86 -2.00
N GLY A 315 4.18 1.29 -3.13
CA GLY A 315 4.23 1.98 -4.42
C GLY A 315 5.46 2.88 -4.52
N LYS A 316 5.98 3.04 -5.75
CA LYS A 316 7.24 3.75 -6.06
C LYS A 316 7.40 5.09 -5.34
N GLY A 317 6.44 6.00 -5.52
CA GLY A 317 6.55 7.36 -4.97
C GLY A 317 6.52 7.41 -3.44
N LYS A 318 5.72 6.57 -2.77
CA LYS A 318 5.69 6.54 -1.29
C LYS A 318 6.93 5.86 -0.72
N ALA A 319 7.43 4.81 -1.36
CA ALA A 319 8.68 4.15 -0.98
C ALA A 319 9.83 5.15 -1.05
N ASP A 320 9.95 5.90 -2.16
CA ASP A 320 10.99 6.91 -2.34
C ASP A 320 10.92 8.04 -1.29
N LEU A 321 9.73 8.61 -1.04
CA LEU A 321 9.54 9.64 0.00
C LEU A 321 9.92 9.13 1.41
N TRP A 322 9.59 7.88 1.72
CA TRP A 322 9.87 7.27 3.01
C TRP A 322 11.35 6.91 3.18
N GLU A 323 11.98 6.32 2.16
CA GLU A 323 13.41 5.98 2.16
C GLU A 323 14.30 7.22 2.31
N ARG A 324 13.87 8.35 1.75
CA ARG A 324 14.52 9.67 1.94
C ARG A 324 14.23 10.32 3.29
N GLY A 325 13.33 9.76 4.11
CA GLY A 325 12.92 10.36 5.38
C GLY A 325 12.10 11.65 5.25
N VAL A 326 11.50 11.90 4.07
CA VAL A 326 10.59 13.02 3.84
C VAL A 326 9.29 12.79 4.62
N ILE A 327 8.77 11.57 4.54
CA ILE A 327 7.59 11.11 5.28
C ILE A 327 7.97 9.99 6.25
N THR A 328 7.20 9.88 7.33
CA THR A 328 7.16 8.72 8.23
C THR A 328 5.96 7.85 7.90
N PHE A 329 5.89 6.62 8.43
CA PHE A 329 4.67 5.81 8.33
C PHE A 329 3.43 6.51 8.87
N SER A 330 3.56 7.28 9.96
CA SER A 330 2.42 7.98 10.56
C SER A 330 1.85 9.04 9.63
N ASP A 331 2.68 9.64 8.78
CA ASP A 331 2.27 10.64 7.79
C ASP A 331 1.45 10.03 6.65
N MET A 332 1.49 8.71 6.45
CA MET A 332 0.72 8.04 5.40
C MET A 332 -0.78 7.96 5.69
N LEU A 333 -1.23 8.36 6.89
CA LEU A 333 -2.63 8.39 7.29
C LEU A 333 -3.07 9.81 7.62
N ASP A 334 -4.32 10.14 7.29
CA ASP A 334 -4.96 11.35 7.78
C ASP A 334 -5.38 11.23 9.26
N GLN A 335 -5.93 12.32 9.81
CA GLN A 335 -6.41 12.38 11.20
C GLN A 335 -7.52 11.36 11.52
N SER A 336 -8.26 10.88 10.51
CA SER A 336 -9.29 9.85 10.65
C SER A 336 -8.74 8.42 10.58
N GLY A 337 -7.47 8.27 10.22
CA GLY A 337 -6.78 7.00 9.97
C GLY A 337 -6.96 6.47 8.55
N ARG A 338 -7.47 7.27 7.60
CA ARG A 338 -7.56 6.90 6.19
C ARG A 338 -6.20 7.03 5.53
N ALA A 339 -5.84 6.05 4.71
CA ALA A 339 -4.61 6.12 3.93
C ALA A 339 -4.64 7.26 2.91
N LEU A 340 -3.61 8.09 2.92
CA LEU A 340 -3.41 9.16 1.93
C LEU A 340 -2.86 8.58 0.63
N THR A 341 -3.27 9.13 -0.50
CA THR A 341 -2.67 8.88 -1.82
C THR A 341 -1.31 9.58 -1.94
N LEU A 342 -0.52 9.20 -2.95
CA LEU A 342 0.76 9.89 -3.23
C LEU A 342 0.54 11.38 -3.52
N ARG A 343 -0.51 11.71 -4.28
CA ARG A 343 -0.89 13.10 -4.57
C ARG A 343 -1.22 13.87 -3.30
N GLU A 344 -2.06 13.31 -2.42
CA GLU A 344 -2.41 13.97 -1.14
C GLU A 344 -1.17 14.18 -0.25
N LEU A 345 -0.20 13.26 -0.26
CA LEU A 345 1.08 13.44 0.45
C LEU A 345 1.94 14.54 -0.18
N GLN A 346 1.91 14.68 -1.50
CA GLN A 346 2.65 15.70 -2.25
C GLN A 346 2.02 17.10 -2.13
N ASP A 347 0.69 17.17 -2.02
CA ASP A 347 -0.08 18.40 -1.84
C ASP A 347 -0.01 18.94 -0.40
N ASP A 348 0.21 18.08 0.60
CA ASP A 348 0.33 18.48 1.99
C ASP A 348 1.65 19.22 2.28
N GLN A 349 1.67 20.02 3.36
CA GLN A 349 2.84 20.77 3.83
C GLN A 349 4.07 19.88 4.11
N LEU A 350 3.90 18.56 4.17
CA LEU A 350 4.93 17.54 4.38
C LEU A 350 5.94 17.47 3.22
N VAL A 351 5.49 17.69 1.98
CA VAL A 351 6.33 17.58 0.77
C VAL A 351 6.40 18.91 0.00
N SER A 352 5.86 20.00 0.55
CA SER A 352 5.93 21.36 -0.03
C SER A 352 7.37 21.86 -0.15
N TRP A 353 8.00 21.51 -1.28
CA TRP A 353 9.38 21.80 -1.64
C TRP A 353 9.58 23.25 -2.11
N LEU A 354 8.49 23.95 -2.44
CA LEU A 354 8.48 25.39 -2.67
C LEU A 354 7.46 26.08 -1.76
N PRO A 355 7.74 27.30 -1.28
CA PRO A 355 6.71 28.16 -0.72
C PRO A 355 5.54 28.32 -1.71
N ASN A 356 4.29 28.26 -1.23
CA ASN A 356 3.08 28.32 -2.07
C ASN A 356 3.10 29.48 -3.07
N SER A 357 3.60 30.65 -2.68
CA SER A 357 3.71 31.81 -3.58
C SER A 357 4.64 31.57 -4.77
N LYS A 358 5.76 30.86 -4.58
CA LYS A 358 6.68 30.48 -5.65
C LYS A 358 6.11 29.35 -6.50
N TYR A 359 5.46 28.36 -5.87
CA TYR A 359 4.80 27.28 -6.60
C TYR A 359 3.74 27.84 -7.56
N HIS A 360 2.79 28.64 -7.07
CA HIS A 360 1.75 29.24 -7.90
C HIS A 360 2.29 30.16 -9.00
N ALA A 361 3.42 30.85 -8.76
CA ALA A 361 4.05 31.66 -9.79
C ALA A 361 4.60 30.79 -10.94
N ILE A 362 5.18 29.63 -10.62
CA ILE A 362 5.69 28.68 -11.62
C ILE A 362 4.53 27.97 -12.31
N GLN A 363 3.53 27.50 -11.56
CA GLN A 363 2.30 26.91 -12.09
C GLN A 363 1.65 27.81 -13.15
N LYS A 364 1.43 29.10 -12.84
CA LYS A 364 0.91 30.08 -13.80
C LYS A 364 1.82 30.34 -15.01
N ALA A 365 3.12 30.15 -14.86
CA ALA A 365 4.05 30.26 -15.99
C ALA A 365 3.95 29.02 -16.90
N VAL A 366 3.79 27.85 -16.30
CA VAL A 366 3.60 26.56 -16.97
C VAL A 366 2.27 26.48 -17.71
N GLU A 367 1.17 26.93 -17.11
CA GLU A 367 -0.17 26.97 -17.74
C GLU A 367 -0.20 27.77 -19.06
N LYS A 368 0.70 28.74 -19.22
CA LYS A 368 0.83 29.55 -20.43
C LYS A 368 1.59 28.85 -21.56
N LEU A 369 2.10 27.64 -21.32
CA LEU A 369 2.84 26.85 -22.28
C LEU A 369 1.92 25.73 -22.82
N PRO A 370 1.27 25.92 -23.98
CA PRO A 370 0.27 24.96 -24.47
C PRO A 370 0.84 23.56 -24.73
N HIS A 371 2.13 23.44 -25.06
CA HIS A 371 2.82 22.15 -25.22
C HIS A 371 3.05 21.41 -23.89
N PHE A 372 2.94 22.09 -22.76
CA PHE A 372 3.25 21.52 -21.46
C PHE A 372 2.15 20.59 -20.96
N ALA A 373 0.89 20.99 -21.09
CA ALA A 373 -0.26 20.16 -20.75
C ALA A 373 -0.30 18.87 -21.60
N GLU A 374 0.00 18.98 -22.90
CA GLU A 374 0.12 17.83 -23.80
C GLU A 374 1.19 16.84 -23.32
N MET A 375 2.35 17.35 -22.89
CA MET A 375 3.43 16.51 -22.37
C MET A 375 3.05 15.84 -21.05
N GLN A 376 2.35 16.54 -20.16
CA GLN A 376 1.88 15.96 -18.89
C GLN A 376 0.90 14.83 -19.13
N GLU A 377 -0.08 15.03 -20.02
CA GLU A 377 -1.04 13.99 -20.40
C GLU A 377 -0.33 12.80 -21.07
N LYS A 378 0.52 13.08 -22.05
CA LYS A 378 1.24 12.06 -22.84
C LYS A 378 2.09 11.12 -21.99
N TYR A 379 2.73 11.63 -20.94
CA TYR A 379 3.64 10.85 -20.08
C TYR A 379 3.03 10.55 -18.70
N GLY A 380 1.77 10.90 -18.45
CA GLY A 380 1.12 10.67 -17.16
C GLY A 380 1.81 11.41 -15.99
N LEU A 381 2.35 12.59 -16.26
CA LEU A 381 2.91 13.46 -15.22
C LEU A 381 1.76 14.10 -14.45
N THR A 382 1.89 14.11 -13.13
CA THR A 382 1.08 14.96 -12.26
C THR A 382 1.40 16.43 -12.50
N GLU A 383 0.57 17.30 -11.97
CA GLU A 383 0.82 18.73 -12.00
C GLU A 383 2.12 19.06 -11.28
N GLU A 384 2.31 18.47 -10.11
CA GLU A 384 3.45 18.67 -9.21
C GLU A 384 4.76 18.20 -9.86
N GLU A 385 4.77 17.02 -10.50
CA GLU A 385 5.94 16.48 -11.22
C GLU A 385 6.34 17.37 -12.40
N GLY A 386 5.35 17.81 -13.20
CA GLY A 386 5.60 18.74 -14.29
C GLY A 386 6.19 20.05 -13.78
N VAL A 387 5.51 20.69 -12.82
CA VAL A 387 5.95 21.95 -12.22
C VAL A 387 7.35 21.81 -11.61
N ALA A 388 7.69 20.68 -10.98
CA ALA A 388 9.02 20.42 -10.43
C ALA A 388 10.12 20.33 -11.51
N LEU A 389 9.86 19.61 -12.61
CA LEU A 389 10.78 19.53 -13.75
C LEU A 389 11.02 20.91 -14.36
N TYR A 390 9.94 21.68 -14.58
CA TYR A 390 10.07 23.06 -15.06
C TYR A 390 10.84 23.94 -14.06
N ALA A 391 10.49 23.85 -12.77
CA ALA A 391 11.11 24.60 -11.70
C ALA A 391 12.62 24.34 -11.62
N TYR A 392 13.06 23.08 -11.75
CA TYR A 392 14.47 22.71 -11.82
C TYR A 392 15.24 23.51 -12.88
N THR A 393 14.67 23.66 -14.09
CA THR A 393 15.29 24.38 -15.22
C THR A 393 15.33 25.91 -15.06
N THR A 394 14.81 26.45 -13.95
CA THR A 394 14.88 27.88 -13.64
C THR A 394 16.20 28.21 -12.91
N ASN A 395 16.16 28.99 -11.81
CA ASN A 395 17.33 29.21 -10.96
C ASN A 395 17.43 28.19 -9.82
N LEU A 396 16.47 27.27 -9.68
CA LEU A 396 16.46 26.32 -8.55
C LEU A 396 17.60 25.30 -8.62
N TYR A 397 18.03 24.87 -9.81
CA TYR A 397 19.21 23.99 -9.96
C TYR A 397 20.46 24.57 -9.27
N LYS A 398 20.60 25.91 -9.23
CA LYS A 398 21.76 26.60 -8.63
C LYS A 398 21.79 26.47 -7.10
N ASN A 399 20.67 26.16 -6.47
CA ASN A 399 20.58 25.93 -5.04
C ASN A 399 20.65 24.44 -4.72
N ILE A 400 19.86 23.62 -5.42
CA ILE A 400 19.73 22.20 -5.10
C ILE A 400 20.98 21.38 -5.48
N ASN A 401 21.58 21.58 -6.65
CA ASN A 401 22.69 20.72 -7.09
C ASN A 401 23.95 20.88 -6.20
N PRO A 402 24.33 22.09 -5.74
CA PRO A 402 25.40 22.23 -4.76
C PRO A 402 25.09 21.49 -3.45
N LYS A 403 23.88 21.65 -2.89
CA LYS A 403 23.47 20.95 -1.68
C LYS A 403 23.54 19.42 -1.82
N MET A 404 23.09 18.89 -2.96
CA MET A 404 23.19 17.45 -3.27
C MET A 404 24.65 16.98 -3.29
N ARG A 405 25.56 17.76 -3.90
CA ARG A 405 27.01 17.44 -3.94
C ARG A 405 27.68 17.51 -2.57
N GLU A 406 27.22 18.40 -1.71
CA GLU A 406 27.74 18.61 -0.35
C GLU A 406 27.10 17.68 0.69
N GLY A 407 26.00 16.99 0.33
CA GLY A 407 25.21 16.18 1.27
C GLY A 407 24.41 16.99 2.28
N ASN A 408 24.23 18.30 2.06
CA ASN A 408 23.54 19.22 2.97
C ASN A 408 22.07 19.44 2.54
N LEU A 409 21.27 18.38 2.64
CA LEU A 409 19.87 18.37 2.17
C LEU A 409 18.90 18.47 3.35
N THR A 410 17.95 19.40 3.24
CA THR A 410 16.79 19.47 4.15
C THR A 410 15.67 18.52 3.69
N LYS A 411 14.68 18.24 4.55
CA LYS A 411 13.49 17.46 4.14
C LYS A 411 12.77 18.05 2.92
N LYS A 412 12.76 19.39 2.78
CA LYS A 412 12.17 20.07 1.62
C LYS A 412 12.99 19.84 0.34
N ASP A 413 14.31 19.84 0.47
CA ASP A 413 15.21 19.52 -0.65
C ASP A 413 15.00 18.07 -1.10
N LEU A 414 14.87 17.13 -0.16
CA LEU A 414 14.60 15.71 -0.44
C LEU A 414 13.21 15.49 -1.08
N GLY A 415 12.19 16.22 -0.62
CA GLY A 415 10.87 16.23 -1.25
C GLY A 415 10.90 16.74 -2.69
N PHE A 416 11.66 17.81 -2.96
CA PHE A 416 11.85 18.32 -4.32
C PHE A 416 12.48 17.27 -5.24
N ILE A 417 13.60 16.69 -4.77
CA ILE A 417 14.35 15.68 -5.52
C ILE A 417 13.45 14.49 -5.84
N SER A 418 12.69 14.01 -4.85
CA SER A 418 11.72 12.94 -5.01
C SER A 418 10.70 13.23 -6.11
N VAL A 419 10.10 14.43 -6.14
CA VAL A 419 9.11 14.79 -7.16
C VAL A 419 9.76 14.90 -8.56
N VAL A 420 10.98 15.43 -8.65
CA VAL A 420 11.73 15.46 -9.91
C VAL A 420 12.05 14.06 -10.41
N GLU A 421 12.56 13.17 -9.56
CA GLU A 421 12.88 11.77 -9.90
C GLU A 421 11.64 10.98 -10.36
N GLN A 422 10.52 11.14 -9.66
CA GLN A 422 9.25 10.53 -10.05
C GLN A 422 8.81 11.01 -11.44
N GLY A 423 8.92 12.31 -11.71
CA GLY A 423 8.68 12.87 -13.04
C GLY A 423 9.63 12.30 -14.10
N LEU A 424 10.94 12.28 -13.82
CA LEU A 424 11.96 11.73 -14.73
C LEU A 424 11.72 10.25 -15.06
N SER A 425 11.27 9.45 -14.09
CA SER A 425 11.02 8.01 -14.27
C SER A 425 9.93 7.71 -15.31
N LYS A 426 9.02 8.65 -15.56
CA LYS A 426 7.91 8.55 -16.53
C LYS A 426 8.29 9.00 -17.93
N LEU A 427 9.43 9.66 -18.08
CA LEU A 427 9.88 10.23 -19.34
C LEU A 427 10.62 9.20 -20.21
N PRO A 428 10.58 9.36 -21.54
CA PRO A 428 11.27 8.46 -22.45
C PRO A 428 12.78 8.57 -22.27
N ILE A 429 13.42 7.40 -22.30
CA ILE A 429 14.87 7.27 -22.30
C ILE A 429 15.46 7.92 -23.56
N PHE A 430 16.59 8.60 -23.39
CA PHE A 430 17.45 9.07 -24.45
C PHE A 430 18.73 8.22 -24.47
N GLU A 431 18.90 7.45 -25.53
CA GLU A 431 20.16 6.80 -25.86
C GLU A 431 20.91 7.63 -26.91
N GLY A 432 22.17 7.92 -26.64
CA GLY A 432 23.02 8.65 -27.57
C GLY A 432 23.96 9.64 -26.90
N LYS A 433 24.69 10.38 -27.72
CA LYS A 433 25.70 11.34 -27.25
C LYS A 433 25.05 12.66 -26.82
N VAL A 434 25.43 13.14 -25.64
CA VAL A 434 25.05 14.45 -25.11
C VAL A 434 26.27 15.21 -24.61
N TYR A 435 26.14 16.52 -24.50
CA TYR A 435 27.23 17.44 -24.21
C TYR A 435 26.89 18.32 -23.00
N ARG A 436 27.87 18.55 -22.15
CA ARG A 436 27.75 19.45 -21.00
C ARG A 436 29.03 20.27 -20.84
N TYR A 437 28.90 21.59 -20.77
CA TYR A 437 30.00 22.48 -20.44
C TYR A 437 29.87 22.93 -19.00
N VAL A 438 30.97 22.89 -18.26
CA VAL A 438 31.00 23.28 -16.85
C VAL A 438 32.30 24.00 -16.52
N ASP A 439 32.21 24.90 -15.54
CA ASP A 439 33.34 25.33 -14.76
C ASP A 439 33.32 24.58 -13.44
N ILE A 440 34.30 23.69 -13.27
CA ILE A 440 34.49 22.93 -12.03
C ILE A 440 35.89 23.20 -11.51
N ASP A 441 36.01 23.30 -10.19
CA ASP A 441 37.29 23.50 -9.56
C ASP A 441 38.21 22.27 -9.71
N ALA A 442 39.50 22.48 -9.45
CA ALA A 442 40.50 21.43 -9.58
C ALA A 442 40.27 20.25 -8.61
N LYS A 443 39.60 20.47 -7.47
CA LYS A 443 39.31 19.41 -6.49
C LYS A 443 38.21 18.50 -7.03
N TYR A 444 37.16 19.06 -7.63
CA TYR A 444 36.08 18.30 -8.24
C TYR A 444 36.54 17.56 -9.50
N LEU A 445 37.39 18.21 -10.32
CA LEU A 445 37.94 17.62 -11.53
C LEU A 445 38.78 16.36 -11.26
N ARG A 446 39.44 16.26 -10.09
CA ARG A 446 40.24 15.08 -9.69
C ARG A 446 39.43 13.79 -9.56
N LYS A 447 38.10 13.87 -9.45
CA LYS A 447 37.21 12.70 -9.45
C LYS A 447 37.22 11.97 -10.79
N TYR A 448 37.47 12.69 -11.87
CA TYR A 448 37.41 12.16 -13.23
C TYR A 448 38.80 11.67 -13.66
N GLN A 449 39.08 10.40 -13.40
CA GLN A 449 40.31 9.72 -13.82
C GLN A 449 39.96 8.62 -14.81
N MET A 450 40.83 8.39 -15.80
CA MET A 450 40.58 7.39 -16.84
C MET A 450 40.27 6.03 -16.21
N GLY A 451 39.17 5.41 -16.61
CA GLY A 451 38.76 4.07 -16.18
C GLY A 451 37.92 4.05 -14.91
N GLU A 452 37.94 5.12 -14.11
CA GLU A 452 37.18 5.22 -12.86
C GLU A 452 35.68 5.40 -13.10
N ILE A 453 34.90 4.94 -12.12
CA ILE A 453 33.45 5.15 -12.07
C ILE A 453 33.18 6.34 -11.15
N VAL A 454 32.63 7.41 -11.73
CA VAL A 454 32.23 8.61 -11.00
C VAL A 454 30.73 8.56 -10.74
N THR A 455 30.33 8.73 -9.49
CA THR A 455 28.92 8.91 -9.12
C THR A 455 28.64 10.40 -8.96
N GLU A 456 27.77 10.94 -9.81
CA GLU A 456 27.29 12.32 -9.69
C GLU A 456 26.10 12.36 -8.72
N ALA A 457 26.35 12.81 -7.49
CA ALA A 457 25.31 12.89 -6.45
C ALA A 457 24.15 13.83 -6.82
N ALA A 458 24.37 14.82 -7.69
CA ALA A 458 23.35 15.76 -8.13
C ALA A 458 22.81 15.44 -9.52
N PHE A 459 21.66 16.00 -9.85
CA PHE A 459 21.15 16.01 -11.22
C PHE A 459 22.21 16.54 -12.21
N THR A 460 22.38 15.81 -13.32
CA THR A 460 23.33 16.19 -14.37
C THR A 460 22.59 16.65 -15.61
N SER A 461 22.56 17.97 -15.84
CA SER A 461 21.97 18.54 -17.07
C SER A 461 22.94 18.45 -18.24
N SER A 462 22.46 18.07 -19.42
CA SER A 462 23.25 18.02 -20.66
C SER A 462 22.38 18.39 -21.85
N SER A 463 22.95 18.48 -23.04
CA SER A 463 22.23 18.84 -24.27
C SER A 463 22.56 17.87 -25.39
N VAL A 464 21.58 17.56 -26.22
CA VAL A 464 21.80 16.82 -27.48
C VAL A 464 22.69 17.62 -28.45
N LYS A 465 22.62 18.96 -28.38
CA LYS A 465 23.44 19.86 -29.19
C LYS A 465 24.75 20.20 -28.49
N GLU A 466 25.85 20.07 -29.21
CA GLU A 466 27.20 20.40 -28.73
C GLU A 466 27.40 21.90 -28.48
N LYS A 467 26.68 22.77 -29.18
CA LYS A 467 26.74 24.22 -28.97
C LYS A 467 25.34 24.75 -28.73
N VAL A 468 25.12 25.28 -27.53
CA VAL A 468 23.85 25.88 -27.10
C VAL A 468 24.14 27.21 -26.42
N LYS A 469 23.36 28.24 -26.75
CA LYS A 469 23.48 29.56 -26.14
C LYS A 469 23.25 29.48 -24.63
N GLY A 470 24.22 29.94 -23.85
CA GLY A 470 24.18 29.93 -22.39
C GLY A 470 24.85 28.73 -21.71
N PHE A 471 25.40 27.79 -22.47
CA PHE A 471 26.30 26.75 -21.96
C PHE A 471 27.74 27.07 -22.36
N ASP A 472 28.55 27.46 -21.40
CA ASP A 472 29.99 27.63 -21.57
C ASP A 472 30.73 27.07 -20.35
N GLY A 473 32.03 26.87 -20.49
CA GLY A 473 32.90 26.39 -19.44
C GLY A 473 34.19 25.77 -19.96
N TYR A 474 35.18 25.69 -19.09
CA TYR A 474 36.53 25.16 -19.39
C TYR A 474 36.57 23.63 -19.55
N VAL A 475 35.59 22.93 -18.99
CA VAL A 475 35.47 21.47 -19.11
C VAL A 475 34.26 21.12 -19.97
N LYS A 476 34.49 20.30 -20.99
CA LYS A 476 33.47 19.72 -21.86
C LYS A 476 33.33 18.23 -21.52
N PHE A 477 32.17 17.83 -21.02
CA PHE A 477 31.78 16.44 -20.94
C PHE A 477 31.07 16.01 -22.23
N VAL A 478 31.51 14.87 -22.77
CA VAL A 478 30.83 14.14 -23.84
C VAL A 478 30.32 12.85 -23.24
N ILE A 479 29.02 12.75 -23.03
CA ILE A 479 28.40 11.65 -22.29
C ILE A 479 27.67 10.75 -23.29
N LEU A 480 28.01 9.47 -23.30
CA LEU A 480 27.20 8.44 -23.94
C LEU A 480 26.07 8.05 -22.98
N SER A 481 24.89 8.63 -23.21
CA SER A 481 23.66 8.39 -22.46
C SER A 481 23.06 7.04 -22.85
N LYS A 482 22.58 6.32 -21.85
CA LYS A 482 21.80 5.08 -21.95
C LYS A 482 20.43 5.20 -21.26
N ASN A 483 20.28 6.07 -20.26
CA ASN A 483 19.06 6.23 -19.47
C ASN A 483 18.68 7.70 -19.18
N GLY A 484 19.45 8.68 -19.67
CA GLY A 484 19.11 10.12 -19.56
C GLY A 484 17.71 10.44 -20.10
N LYS A 485 17.04 11.46 -19.55
CA LYS A 485 15.63 11.77 -19.88
C LYS A 485 15.49 13.07 -20.65
N ARG A 486 14.62 13.06 -21.67
CA ARG A 486 14.34 14.25 -22.49
C ARG A 486 13.40 15.20 -21.74
N ILE A 487 13.89 16.38 -21.34
CA ILE A 487 13.09 17.37 -20.59
C ILE A 487 12.89 18.70 -21.31
N TYR A 488 13.39 18.86 -22.55
CA TYR A 488 13.33 20.15 -23.25
C TYR A 488 11.91 20.71 -23.42
N ASN A 489 10.90 19.87 -23.66
CA ASN A 489 9.49 20.29 -23.73
C ASN A 489 8.85 20.54 -22.34
N LEU A 490 9.59 20.31 -21.27
CA LEU A 490 9.20 20.57 -19.88
C LEU A 490 10.12 21.62 -19.24
N SER A 491 10.99 22.25 -20.03
CA SER A 491 11.99 23.21 -19.58
C SER A 491 11.54 24.65 -19.83
N LYS A 492 12.00 25.58 -18.98
CA LYS A 492 11.92 27.02 -19.25
C LYS A 492 12.67 27.42 -20.52
N TYR A 493 13.65 26.62 -20.95
CA TYR A 493 14.50 26.89 -22.09
C TYR A 493 14.50 25.72 -23.11
N PRO A 494 13.40 25.47 -23.84
CA PRO A 494 13.28 24.31 -24.73
C PRO A 494 14.34 24.25 -25.84
N TYR A 495 14.85 25.40 -26.28
CA TYR A 495 15.91 25.50 -27.27
C TYR A 495 17.26 24.94 -26.80
N GLN A 496 17.39 24.57 -25.53
CA GLN A 496 18.58 23.93 -24.98
C GLN A 496 18.65 22.42 -25.24
N TYR A 497 17.56 21.80 -25.73
CA TYR A 497 17.51 20.36 -26.02
C TYR A 497 18.02 19.51 -24.85
N GLU A 498 17.59 19.89 -23.65
CA GLU A 498 18.11 19.37 -22.40
C GLU A 498 17.76 17.89 -22.20
N ILE A 499 18.81 17.11 -21.89
CA ILE A 499 18.76 15.75 -21.38
C ILE A 499 19.21 15.80 -19.93
N LEU A 500 18.34 15.36 -19.03
CA LEU A 500 18.60 15.35 -17.59
C LEU A 500 18.86 13.92 -17.11
N PHE A 501 19.96 13.72 -16.40
CA PHE A 501 20.23 12.50 -15.64
C PHE A 501 19.80 12.71 -14.18
N GLY A 502 19.24 11.66 -13.58
CA GLY A 502 18.84 11.64 -12.18
C GLY A 502 20.01 11.79 -11.22
N GLU A 503 19.71 11.87 -9.94
CA GLU A 503 20.70 11.83 -8.87
C GLU A 503 21.47 10.50 -8.86
N ASN A 504 22.67 10.52 -8.27
CA ASN A 504 23.54 9.36 -8.13
C ASN A 504 23.84 8.61 -9.44
N THR A 505 23.71 9.28 -10.59
CA THR A 505 24.01 8.67 -11.89
C THR A 505 25.49 8.32 -11.96
N LYS A 506 25.80 7.09 -12.38
CA LYS A 506 27.16 6.56 -12.49
C LYS A 506 27.68 6.71 -13.91
N PHE A 507 28.88 7.25 -14.04
CA PHE A 507 29.57 7.42 -15.31
C PHE A 507 30.96 6.80 -15.26
N LYS A 508 31.29 5.96 -16.23
CA LYS A 508 32.66 5.50 -16.47
C LYS A 508 33.42 6.54 -17.28
N VAL A 509 34.62 6.92 -16.83
CA VAL A 509 35.49 7.81 -17.60
C VAL A 509 36.21 7.03 -18.69
N ILE A 510 35.92 7.34 -19.94
CA ILE A 510 36.44 6.63 -21.12
C ILE A 510 37.72 7.27 -21.63
N SER A 511 37.76 8.61 -21.69
CA SER A 511 38.95 9.33 -22.12
C SER A 511 38.99 10.74 -21.53
N ILE A 512 40.20 11.28 -21.42
CA ILE A 512 40.46 12.65 -20.99
C ILE A 512 41.42 13.25 -22.01
N GLY A 513 41.04 14.36 -22.61
CA GLY A 513 41.81 15.08 -23.61
C GLY A 513 41.83 16.58 -23.35
N TYR A 514 42.66 17.28 -24.11
CA TYR A 514 42.71 18.73 -24.11
C TYR A 514 42.63 19.24 -25.54
N ASP A 515 41.62 20.05 -25.83
CA ASP A 515 41.51 20.74 -27.10
C ASP A 515 42.24 22.08 -27.02
N HIS A 516 43.45 22.10 -27.58
CA HIS A 516 44.28 23.31 -27.65
C HIS A 516 43.66 24.43 -28.49
N LYS A 517 42.75 24.14 -29.41
CA LYS A 517 42.10 25.17 -30.25
C LYS A 517 41.01 25.92 -29.50
N SER A 518 40.22 25.21 -28.70
CA SER A 518 39.18 25.82 -27.86
C SER A 518 39.64 26.14 -26.45
N ASN A 519 40.86 25.73 -26.07
CA ASN A 519 41.42 25.85 -24.72
C ASN A 519 40.52 25.18 -23.66
N LYS A 520 39.98 23.99 -23.99
CA LYS A 520 39.05 23.24 -23.14
C LYS A 520 39.57 21.84 -22.85
N ARG A 521 39.29 21.35 -21.63
CA ARG A 521 39.47 19.95 -21.29
C ARG A 521 38.25 19.15 -21.74
N GLU A 522 38.44 18.12 -22.54
CA GLU A 522 37.36 17.21 -22.95
C GLU A 522 37.43 15.92 -22.12
N ILE A 523 36.30 15.50 -21.56
CA ILE A 523 36.18 14.25 -20.81
C ILE A 523 35.03 13.44 -21.40
N GLN A 524 35.34 12.25 -21.89
CA GLN A 524 34.33 11.34 -22.42
C GLN A 524 33.86 10.40 -21.31
N LEU A 525 32.55 10.31 -21.17
CA LEU A 525 31.87 9.55 -20.13
C LEU A 525 30.91 8.56 -20.78
N GLU A 526 30.78 7.38 -20.19
CA GLU A 526 29.75 6.41 -20.54
C GLU A 526 28.85 6.18 -19.34
N GLU A 527 27.53 6.32 -19.51
CA GLU A 527 26.57 6.01 -18.45
C GLU A 527 26.56 4.51 -18.14
N ILE A 528 26.54 4.20 -16.84
CA ILE A 528 26.36 2.85 -16.32
C ILE A 528 24.91 2.73 -15.87
N VAL A 529 24.21 1.73 -16.42
CA VAL A 529 22.85 1.35 -16.01
C VAL A 529 22.99 0.00 -15.32
N GLU A 530 22.55 -0.09 -14.07
CA GLU A 530 22.51 -1.33 -13.27
C GLU A 530 21.21 -2.09 -13.46
#